data_AF-A0A4Q1B330-F1
#
_entry.id   AF-A0A4Q1B330-F1
#
_cell.length_a   1.000
_cell.length_b   1.000
_cell.length_c   1.000
_cell.angle_alpha   90.00
_cell.angle_beta   90.00
_cell.angle_gamma   90.00
#
_symmetry.space_group_name_H-M   'P 1'
#
loop_
_entity.id
_entity.type
_entity.pdbx_description
1 polymer ?
#
loop_
_entity_poly.entity_id
_entity_poly.type
_entity_poly.pdbx_seq_one_letter_code
_entity_poly.pdbx_strand_id
1 'polypeptide(L)'
;KVNLEVNQNLNINKYFSWKNSLQLQYALGNKNLDGSQDLSIGGINGVKLYPQGEQSAENGYIFNTELFYNLPNFKGLNSKLSIFYDIAKVKMSKEISNEPSKTYQDIGLGYYAYFKDFFINAHLAYKLGNSDIESEEDYNSKFIFQAGWVF
;
A
#
# COMPACT_ATOMS: atom_id res chain seq x y z
N LYS A 1 0.81 -9.19 -20.93
CA LYS A 1 1.44 -8.55 -19.76
C LYS A 1 2.13 -9.61 -18.93
N VAL A 2 3.11 -9.24 -18.11
CA VAL A 2 3.76 -10.08 -17.11
C VAL A 2 3.56 -9.40 -15.77
N ASN A 3 3.11 -10.19 -14.79
CA ASN A 3 2.90 -9.75 -13.42
C ASN A 3 3.77 -10.62 -12.52
N LEU A 4 4.46 -10.00 -11.58
CA LEU A 4 5.22 -10.68 -10.54
C LEU A 4 4.80 -10.11 -9.19
N GLU A 5 4.44 -11.00 -8.28
CA GLU A 5 4.11 -10.65 -6.90
C GLU A 5 5.00 -11.45 -5.96
N VAL A 6 5.67 -10.75 -5.05
CA VAL A 6 6.55 -11.34 -4.04
C VAL A 6 6.12 -10.81 -2.69
N ASN A 7 5.74 -11.73 -1.80
CA ASN A 7 5.38 -11.40 -0.42
C ASN A 7 6.35 -12.11 0.53
N GLN A 8 6.88 -11.36 1.50
CA GLN A 8 7.76 -11.87 2.54
C GLN A 8 7.18 -11.52 3.90
N ASN A 9 7.14 -12.49 4.80
CA ASN A 9 6.80 -12.29 6.20
C ASN A 9 7.87 -12.96 7.07
N LEU A 10 8.63 -12.15 7.80
CA LEU A 10 9.72 -12.59 8.65
C LEU A 10 9.38 -12.33 10.11
N ASN A 11 9.30 -13.38 10.92
CA ASN A 11 9.28 -13.23 12.38
C ASN A 11 10.73 -13.09 12.86
N ILE A 12 11.14 -11.86 13.18
CA ILE A 12 12.49 -11.58 13.67
C ILE A 12 12.65 -12.18 15.08
N ASN A 13 11.65 -11.97 15.93
CA ASN A 13 11.53 -12.58 17.24
C ASN A 13 10.07 -12.57 17.69
N LYS A 14 9.80 -12.91 18.97
CA LYS A 14 8.43 -12.93 19.51
C LYS A 14 7.74 -11.56 19.53
N TYR A 15 8.50 -10.47 19.56
CA TYR A 15 7.99 -9.10 19.59
C TYR A 15 7.94 -8.47 18.20
N PHE A 16 8.91 -8.75 17.32
CA PHE A 16 9.02 -8.08 16.04
C PHE A 16 8.77 -9.02 14.86
N SER A 17 7.92 -8.58 13.94
CA SER A 17 7.75 -9.20 12.62
C SER A 17 7.86 -8.15 11.53
N TRP A 18 8.44 -8.50 10.40
CA TRP A 18 8.65 -7.61 9.27
C TRP A 18 7.97 -8.19 8.03
N LYS A 19 7.13 -7.38 7.39
CA LYS A 19 6.42 -7.76 6.16
C LYS A 19 6.88 -6.89 5.01
N ASN A 20 7.09 -7.52 3.87
CA ASN A 20 7.38 -6.85 2.61
C ASN A 20 6.45 -7.40 1.53
N SER A 21 5.95 -6.53 0.66
CA SER A 21 5.22 -6.90 -0.54
C SER A 21 5.78 -6.13 -1.73
N LEU A 22 6.01 -6.82 -2.84
CA LEU A 22 6.43 -6.25 -4.11
C LEU A 22 5.52 -6.75 -5.20
N GLN A 23 4.88 -5.82 -5.91
CA GLN A 23 4.10 -6.06 -7.10
C GLN A 23 4.78 -5.38 -8.28
N LEU A 24 4.98 -6.11 -9.37
CA LEU A 24 5.58 -5.64 -10.60
C LEU A 24 4.65 -5.96 -11.76
N GLN A 25 4.41 -4.99 -12.63
CA GLN A 25 3.65 -5.19 -13.87
C GLN A 25 4.43 -4.65 -15.06
N TYR A 26 4.44 -5.42 -16.15
CA TYR A 26 5.00 -5.02 -17.43
C TYR A 26 4.11 -5.46 -18.61
N ALA A 27 3.72 -4.52 -19.47
CA ALA A 27 3.00 -4.80 -20.70
C ALA A 27 3.93 -5.32 -21.80
N LEU A 28 3.50 -6.40 -22.47
CA LEU A 28 4.24 -7.01 -23.58
C LEU A 28 3.73 -6.47 -24.91
N GLY A 29 4.64 -6.32 -25.89
CA GLY A 29 4.28 -5.92 -27.25
C GLY A 29 4.04 -4.42 -27.44
N ASN A 30 4.50 -3.58 -26.50
CA ASN A 30 4.43 -2.12 -26.55
C ASN A 30 3.04 -1.56 -26.90
N LYS A 31 2.02 -2.13 -26.26
CA LYS A 31 0.62 -1.75 -26.42
C LYS A 31 0.02 -1.34 -25.09
N ASN A 32 -0.92 -0.41 -25.16
CA ASN A 32 -1.74 -0.06 -24.00
C ASN A 32 -2.66 -1.24 -23.69
N LEU A 33 -2.91 -1.44 -22.39
CA LEU A 33 -3.84 -2.44 -21.93
C LEU A 33 -5.24 -1.80 -21.86
N ASP A 34 -6.26 -2.64 -21.68
CA ASP A 34 -7.55 -2.12 -21.23
C ASP A 34 -7.40 -1.62 -19.79
N GLY A 35 -8.03 -0.51 -19.43
CA GLY A 35 -7.84 0.14 -18.10
C GLY A 35 -8.20 -0.78 -16.92
N SER A 36 -9.05 -1.79 -17.16
CA SER A 36 -9.34 -2.86 -16.20
C SER A 36 -8.14 -3.75 -15.84
N GLN A 37 -7.06 -3.68 -16.63
CA GLN A 37 -5.85 -4.50 -16.50
C GLN A 37 -4.65 -3.72 -15.98
N ASP A 38 -4.79 -2.42 -15.73
CA ASP A 38 -3.72 -1.55 -15.29
C ASP A 38 -3.39 -1.76 -13.80
N LEU A 39 -2.15 -1.42 -13.45
CA LEU A 39 -1.70 -1.43 -12.07
C LEU A 39 -2.20 -0.15 -11.39
N SER A 40 -3.19 -0.26 -10.51
CA SER A 40 -3.64 0.83 -9.65
C SER A 40 -2.73 0.96 -8.42
N ILE A 41 -2.18 2.15 -8.18
CA ILE A 41 -1.15 2.35 -7.15
C ILE A 41 -1.66 2.76 -5.77
N GLY A 42 -2.88 3.29 -5.67
CA GLY A 42 -3.40 3.80 -4.41
C GLY A 42 -4.28 2.81 -3.64
N GLY A 43 -4.58 3.15 -2.39
CA GLY A 43 -5.40 2.36 -1.47
C GLY A 43 -4.60 1.57 -0.45
N ILE A 44 -5.30 0.83 0.43
CA ILE A 44 -4.69 0.19 1.60
C ILE A 44 -3.59 -0.85 1.28
N ASN A 45 -3.69 -1.47 0.11
CA ASN A 45 -2.73 -2.46 -0.41
C ASN A 45 -1.76 -1.87 -1.45
N GLY A 46 -1.87 -0.56 -1.72
CA GLY A 46 -0.97 0.22 -2.57
C GLY A 46 -0.15 1.18 -1.73
N VAL A 47 -0.03 2.42 -2.17
CA VAL A 47 0.43 3.56 -1.36
C VAL A 47 -0.77 4.12 -0.61
N LYS A 48 -0.83 3.88 0.71
CA LYS A 48 -2.03 4.01 1.55
C LYS A 48 -2.61 5.42 1.57
N LEU A 49 -1.76 6.44 1.51
CA LEU A 49 -2.17 7.84 1.47
C LEU A 49 -3.00 8.17 0.23
N TYR A 50 -2.68 7.57 -0.91
CA TYR A 50 -3.33 7.89 -2.18
C TYR A 50 -4.64 7.12 -2.34
N PRO A 51 -5.72 7.76 -2.83
CA PRO A 51 -6.99 7.08 -3.11
C PRO A 51 -6.85 5.87 -4.01
N GLN A 52 -7.76 4.90 -3.85
CA GLN A 52 -7.86 3.82 -4.82
C GLN A 52 -8.22 4.42 -6.20
N GLY A 53 -7.45 4.05 -7.22
CA GLY A 53 -7.62 4.60 -8.57
C GLY A 53 -6.90 5.92 -8.83
N GLU A 54 -6.16 6.47 -7.86
CA GLU A 54 -5.42 7.74 -8.00
C GLU A 54 -4.60 7.81 -9.28
N GLN A 55 -3.85 6.73 -9.55
CA GLN A 55 -3.16 6.56 -10.81
C GLN A 55 -3.17 5.08 -11.15
N SER A 56 -3.37 4.81 -12.43
CA SER A 56 -3.18 3.49 -13.02
C SER A 56 -2.30 3.60 -14.26
N ALA A 57 -1.50 2.57 -14.52
CA ALA A 57 -0.71 2.46 -15.75
C ALA A 57 -0.37 1.00 -16.07
N GLU A 58 0.05 0.75 -17.32
CA GLU A 58 0.39 -0.60 -17.77
C GLU A 58 1.69 -1.13 -17.18
N ASN A 59 2.67 -0.25 -16.92
CA ASN A 59 3.97 -0.62 -16.37
C ASN A 59 4.20 0.05 -15.02
N GLY A 60 4.77 -0.70 -14.09
CA GLY A 60 5.16 -0.12 -12.82
C GLY A 60 5.45 -1.14 -11.74
N TYR A 61 5.64 -0.62 -10.54
CA TYR A 61 5.76 -1.41 -9.34
C TYR A 61 5.11 -0.73 -8.15
N ILE A 62 4.75 -1.56 -7.17
CA ILE A 62 4.34 -1.16 -5.83
C ILE A 62 5.22 -1.96 -4.86
N PHE A 63 5.84 -1.28 -3.92
CA PHE A 63 6.60 -1.89 -2.84
C PHE A 63 6.09 -1.36 -1.50
N ASN A 64 5.75 -2.28 -0.61
CA ASN A 64 5.30 -1.99 0.73
C ASN A 64 6.23 -2.67 1.73
N THR A 65 6.66 -1.95 2.75
CA THR A 65 7.43 -2.52 3.85
C THR A 65 6.85 -2.06 5.18
N GLU A 66 6.60 -3.00 6.09
CA GLU A 66 5.95 -2.72 7.36
C GLU A 66 6.56 -3.55 8.49
N LEU A 67 7.12 -2.86 9.48
CA LEU A 67 7.69 -3.44 10.68
C LEU A 67 6.67 -3.38 11.81
N PHE A 68 6.35 -4.53 12.38
CA PHE A 68 5.38 -4.67 13.46
C PHE A 68 6.07 -4.95 14.79
N TYR A 69 5.50 -4.39 15.84
CA TYR A 69 5.77 -4.69 17.25
C TYR A 69 4.50 -5.27 17.90
N ASN A 70 4.58 -6.53 18.32
CA ASN A 70 3.53 -7.23 19.03
C ASN A 70 3.47 -6.75 20.48
N LEU A 71 2.31 -6.21 20.88
CA LEU A 71 2.06 -5.83 22.26
C LEU A 71 1.73 -7.06 23.10
N PRO A 72 2.03 -7.06 24.41
CA PRO A 72 1.61 -8.13 25.31
C PRO A 72 0.08 -8.32 25.26
N ASN A 73 -0.36 -9.57 25.24
CA ASN A 73 -1.79 -9.87 25.34
C ASN A 73 -2.32 -9.34 26.68
N PHE A 74 -3.43 -8.61 26.64
CA PHE A 74 -4.10 -8.11 27.84
C PHE A 74 -5.57 -8.50 27.83
N LYS A 75 -5.99 -9.37 28.76
CA LYS A 75 -7.38 -9.82 28.90
C LYS A 75 -8.01 -10.32 27.59
N GLY A 76 -7.24 -10.98 26.73
CA GLY A 76 -7.71 -11.50 25.43
C GLY A 76 -7.61 -10.50 24.26
N LEU A 77 -7.17 -9.26 24.51
CA LEU A 77 -6.82 -8.30 23.46
C LEU A 77 -5.43 -8.62 22.91
N ASN A 78 -5.35 -8.98 21.64
CA ASN A 78 -4.10 -9.09 20.89
C ASN A 78 -3.93 -7.85 20.03
N SER A 79 -2.85 -7.09 20.21
CA SER A 79 -2.63 -5.89 19.42
C SER A 79 -1.18 -5.75 18.95
N LYS A 80 -1.01 -4.95 17.89
CA LYS A 80 0.28 -4.65 17.27
C LYS A 80 0.33 -3.19 16.90
N LEU A 81 1.51 -2.61 17.05
CA LEU A 81 1.87 -1.33 16.44
C LEU A 81 2.76 -1.59 15.24
N SER A 82 2.73 -0.72 14.25
CA SER A 82 3.66 -0.80 13.13
C SER A 82 4.13 0.57 12.67
N ILE A 83 5.27 0.56 11.99
CA ILE A 83 5.71 1.62 11.10
C ILE A 83 5.74 1.06 9.69
N PHE A 84 5.29 1.83 8.71
CA PHE A 84 5.30 1.40 7.31
C PHE A 84 5.85 2.49 6.40
N TYR A 85 6.36 2.04 5.25
CA TYR A 85 6.72 2.88 4.13
C TYR A 85 6.22 2.20 2.85
N ASP A 86 5.52 2.98 2.02
CA ASP A 86 4.97 2.50 0.76
C ASP A 86 5.51 3.36 -0.39
N ILE A 87 5.85 2.72 -1.50
CA ILE A 87 6.29 3.39 -2.73
C ILE A 87 5.69 2.71 -3.95
N ALA A 88 5.22 3.50 -4.90
CA ALA A 88 4.84 3.03 -6.20
C ALA A 88 5.42 3.93 -7.30
N LYS A 89 5.81 3.31 -8.41
CA LYS A 89 6.24 4.03 -9.61
C LYS A 89 5.55 3.44 -10.81
N VAL A 90 4.95 4.30 -11.63
CA VAL A 90 4.17 3.89 -12.79
C VAL A 90 4.53 4.68 -14.03
N LYS A 91 4.35 4.05 -15.18
CA LYS A 91 4.59 4.61 -16.51
C LYS A 91 3.66 3.93 -17.54
N MET A 92 3.08 4.72 -18.45
CA MET A 92 2.31 4.17 -19.57
C MET A 92 3.20 3.39 -20.55
N SER A 93 2.66 2.32 -21.17
CA SER A 93 3.43 1.54 -22.16
C SER A 93 3.63 2.30 -23.47
N LYS A 94 2.57 2.88 -24.02
CA LYS A 94 2.63 3.73 -25.20
C LYS A 94 2.22 5.14 -24.81
N GLU A 95 3.22 6.01 -24.74
CA GLU A 95 3.07 7.44 -24.48
C GLU A 95 2.18 8.07 -25.57
N ILE A 96 0.96 8.48 -25.20
CA ILE A 96 0.09 9.34 -26.03
C ILE A 96 0.55 10.82 -25.85
N SER A 97 1.11 11.13 -24.68
CA SER A 97 1.87 12.33 -24.33
C SER A 97 3.24 11.90 -23.78
N ASN A 98 4.30 12.73 -23.92
CA ASN A 98 5.63 12.50 -23.32
C ASN A 98 5.60 12.60 -21.79
N GLU A 99 4.64 11.93 -21.14
CA GLU A 99 4.44 12.05 -19.71
C GLU A 99 5.54 11.30 -18.94
N PRO A 100 6.20 11.98 -17.98
CA PRO A 100 7.23 11.36 -17.19
C PRO A 100 6.64 10.29 -16.26
N SER A 101 7.46 9.33 -15.84
CA SER A 101 7.04 8.37 -14.82
C SER A 101 6.68 9.09 -13.51
N LYS A 102 5.50 8.81 -12.95
CA LYS A 102 5.08 9.34 -11.64
C LYS A 102 5.51 8.40 -10.51
N THR A 103 5.88 8.95 -9.36
CA THR A 103 6.33 8.19 -8.17
C THR A 103 5.59 8.65 -6.93
N TYR A 104 4.85 7.75 -6.31
CA TYR A 104 3.99 8.00 -5.16
C TYR A 104 4.60 7.34 -3.93
N GLN A 105 4.69 8.05 -2.82
CA GLN A 105 5.32 7.54 -1.60
C GLN A 105 4.61 8.03 -0.34
N ASP A 106 4.60 7.19 0.68
CA ASP A 106 4.18 7.58 2.02
C ASP A 106 4.98 6.87 3.11
N ILE A 107 4.85 7.38 4.33
CA ILE A 107 5.31 6.75 5.55
C ILE A 107 4.24 6.90 6.61
N GLY A 108 4.14 5.95 7.54
CA GLY A 108 3.12 6.06 8.56
C GLY A 108 3.20 5.08 9.70
N LEU A 109 2.17 5.16 10.53
CA LEU A 109 1.97 4.32 11.71
C LEU A 109 0.71 3.46 11.52
N GLY A 110 0.79 2.20 11.93
CA GLY A 110 -0.35 1.29 11.97
C GLY A 110 -0.65 0.81 13.38
N TYR A 111 -1.92 0.58 13.67
CA TYR A 111 -2.41 -0.10 14.86
C TYR A 111 -3.39 -1.19 14.47
N TYR A 112 -3.17 -2.38 14.99
CA TYR A 112 -3.99 -3.56 14.71
C TYR A 112 -4.42 -4.16 16.04
N ALA A 113 -5.69 -4.47 16.20
CA ALA A 113 -6.23 -5.06 17.42
C ALA A 113 -7.27 -6.13 17.08
N TYR A 114 -7.20 -7.24 17.82
CA TYR A 114 -8.09 -8.38 17.70
C TYR A 114 -8.59 -8.76 19.09
N PHE A 115 -9.89 -8.85 19.26
CA PHE A 115 -10.54 -9.26 20.50
C PHE A 115 -11.70 -10.19 20.20
N LYS A 116 -11.52 -11.48 20.55
CA LYS A 116 -12.42 -12.56 20.12
C LYS A 116 -12.57 -12.50 18.59
N ASP A 117 -13.79 -12.25 18.15
CA ASP A 117 -14.19 -12.23 16.75
C ASP A 117 -14.14 -10.80 16.15
N PHE A 118 -13.83 -9.79 16.96
CA PHE A 118 -13.73 -8.41 16.52
C PHE A 118 -12.30 -8.05 16.12
N PHE A 119 -12.17 -7.26 15.06
CA PHE A 119 -10.89 -6.66 14.67
C PHE A 119 -11.02 -5.16 14.44
N ILE A 120 -9.91 -4.46 14.65
CA ILE A 120 -9.73 -3.04 14.34
C ILE A 120 -8.37 -2.88 13.68
N ASN A 121 -8.32 -2.12 12.59
CA ASN A 121 -7.11 -1.64 11.93
C ASN A 121 -7.21 -0.12 11.80
N ALA A 122 -6.16 0.58 12.19
CA ALA A 122 -6.06 2.03 12.02
C ALA A 122 -4.68 2.38 11.47
N HIS A 123 -4.64 3.32 10.52
CA HIS A 123 -3.41 3.78 9.89
C HIS A 123 -3.39 5.30 9.83
N LEU A 124 -2.22 5.88 10.09
CA LEU A 124 -1.94 7.29 9.85
C LEU A 124 -0.78 7.37 8.86
N ALA A 125 -1.09 7.76 7.62
CA ALA A 125 -0.12 7.93 6.55
C ALA A 125 0.23 9.40 6.38
N TYR A 126 1.48 9.68 6.03
CA TYR A 126 2.00 11.00 5.71
C TYR A 126 2.72 10.97 4.37
N LYS A 127 2.47 11.98 3.54
CA LYS A 127 2.95 12.04 2.16
C LYS A 127 4.46 12.22 2.13
N LEU A 128 5.14 11.45 1.28
CA LEU A 128 6.54 11.65 0.95
C LEU A 128 6.69 11.97 -0.54
N GLY A 129 7.57 12.93 -0.87
CA GLY A 129 7.78 13.39 -2.24
C GLY A 129 6.79 14.46 -2.69
N ASN A 130 6.75 14.70 -4.01
CA ASN A 130 6.07 15.85 -4.62
C ASN A 130 4.91 15.43 -5.55
N SER A 131 4.44 14.17 -5.47
CA SER A 131 3.28 13.75 -6.26
C SER A 131 2.01 14.16 -5.52
N ASP A 132 1.27 15.07 -6.17
CA ASP A 132 -0.02 15.57 -5.71
C ASP A 132 -1.08 14.48 -5.84
N ILE A 133 -2.12 14.58 -5.01
CA ILE A 133 -3.34 13.80 -5.14
C ILE A 133 -4.25 14.57 -6.10
N GLU A 134 -4.59 13.96 -7.23
CA GLU A 134 -5.41 14.55 -8.29
C GLU A 134 -6.89 14.12 -8.16
N SER A 135 -7.18 12.97 -7.54
CA SER A 135 -8.54 12.41 -7.46
C SER A 135 -9.39 12.93 -6.30
N GLU A 136 -8.76 13.51 -5.28
CA GLU A 136 -9.41 14.15 -4.13
C GLU A 136 -8.59 15.38 -3.68
N GLU A 137 -9.03 16.05 -2.61
CA GLU A 137 -8.26 17.18 -2.06
C GLU A 137 -6.85 16.76 -1.64
N ASP A 138 -5.87 17.62 -1.95
CA ASP A 138 -4.47 17.32 -1.74
C ASP A 138 -4.05 17.47 -0.28
N TYR A 139 -4.15 16.37 0.48
CA TYR A 139 -3.73 16.32 1.88
C TYR A 139 -2.33 15.74 2.06
N ASN A 140 -1.59 16.29 3.02
CA ASN A 140 -0.28 15.77 3.42
C ASN A 140 -0.38 14.56 4.36
N SER A 141 -1.57 14.25 4.88
CA SER A 141 -1.79 13.13 5.79
C SER A 141 -3.16 12.50 5.60
N LYS A 142 -3.26 11.19 5.81
CA LYS A 142 -4.52 10.45 5.72
C LYS A 142 -4.67 9.50 6.91
N PHE A 143 -5.83 9.55 7.56
CA PHE A 143 -6.23 8.58 8.57
C PHE A 143 -7.18 7.56 7.95
N ILE A 144 -6.87 6.28 8.15
CA ILE A 144 -7.66 5.16 7.64
C ILE A 144 -8.09 4.32 8.83
N PHE A 145 -9.36 3.92 8.86
CA PHE A 145 -9.92 3.10 9.92
C PHE A 145 -10.79 2.00 9.34
N GLN A 146 -10.59 0.78 9.84
CA GLN A 146 -11.37 -0.40 9.49
C GLN A 146 -11.69 -1.17 10.77
N ALA A 147 -12.94 -1.60 10.92
CA ALA A 147 -13.33 -2.50 11.99
C ALA A 147 -14.35 -3.51 11.47
N GLY A 148 -14.40 -4.68 12.09
CA GLY A 148 -15.34 -5.72 11.70
C GLY A 148 -15.49 -6.82 12.74
N TRP A 149 -16.45 -7.70 12.48
CA TRP A 149 -16.75 -8.89 13.28
C TRP A 149 -16.77 -10.11 12.35
N VAL A 150 -16.01 -11.15 12.68
CA VAL A 150 -15.91 -12.41 11.93
C VAL A 150 -16.75 -13.48 12.64
N PHE A 151 -17.81 -13.96 12.00
CA PHE A 151 -18.73 -14.97 12.56
C PHE A 151 -18.69 -16.29 11.78
#